data_AF-A0A5B6X363-F1
#
_entry.id   AF-A0A5B6X363-F1
#
_cell.length_a   1.000
_cell.length_b   1.000
_cell.length_c   1.000
_cell.angle_alpha   90.00
_cell.angle_beta   90.00
_cell.angle_gamma   90.00
#
_symmetry.space_group_name_H-M   'P 1'
#
loop_
_entity.id
_entity.type
_entity.pdbx_description
1 polymer ?
#
loop_
_entity_poly.entity_id
_entity_poly.type
_entity_poly.pdbx_seq_one_letter_code
_entity_poly.pdbx_strand_id
1 'polypeptide(L)'
;MGKKRVMVPAKDLDLSTVNYEHEVIKAPHLTGLMLKLFVRMVEAPVLGSLIMSFLKKQNKMVEVHFSCPPFMLQNTVIPEAPMFKPEFPPQDAEPSVVIVDEERKPEDRVELALKCLPHYDPASCWSGDSLPSFRYWKIRDYAYAYRSKLVTPSMVADKIISVIEDCNYHKPPTPLLISFDAEDIRKQAAASTRRFEEGNPLSILDGIFMAIKDDIDCYPHPSKGATTWMHEVRSVEKDAVCVSRLRSCGVILVGKANMHELGMGTTGNNPNYG
;
A
#
# COMPACT_ATOMS: atom_id res chain seq x y z
N MET A 1 -19.15 33.16 -28.57
CA MET A 1 -19.37 31.92 -27.79
C MET A 1 -19.02 30.75 -28.68
N GLY A 2 -17.97 29.98 -28.36
CA GLY A 2 -17.51 28.86 -29.19
C GLY A 2 -18.52 27.70 -29.21
N LYS A 3 -18.63 27.00 -30.33
CA LYS A 3 -19.46 25.79 -30.45
C LYS A 3 -18.90 24.70 -29.50
N LYS A 4 -19.72 24.15 -28.60
CA LYS A 4 -19.34 23.00 -27.77
C LYS A 4 -19.14 21.77 -28.67
N ARG A 5 -18.14 20.93 -28.37
CA ARG A 5 -17.92 19.65 -29.06
C ARG A 5 -18.80 18.58 -28.43
N VAL A 6 -19.55 17.84 -29.24
CA VAL A 6 -20.34 16.69 -28.77
C VAL A 6 -19.55 15.41 -29.06
N MET A 7 -19.36 14.57 -28.05
CA MET A 7 -18.72 13.26 -28.21
C MET A 7 -19.72 12.22 -28.75
N VAL A 8 -19.20 11.26 -29.50
CA VAL A 8 -19.95 10.05 -29.88
C VAL A 8 -20.08 9.16 -28.64
N PRO A 9 -21.26 8.56 -28.37
CA PRO A 9 -21.39 7.63 -27.26
C PRO A 9 -20.38 6.49 -27.34
N ALA A 10 -19.84 6.07 -26.19
CA ALA A 10 -18.78 5.07 -26.14
C ALA A 10 -19.18 3.74 -26.81
N LYS A 11 -20.46 3.36 -26.69
CA LYS A 11 -21.03 2.14 -27.31
C LYS A 11 -21.09 2.18 -28.85
N ASP A 12 -21.03 3.37 -29.43
CA ASP A 12 -21.18 3.60 -30.87
C ASP A 12 -19.81 3.88 -31.54
N LEU A 13 -18.71 3.76 -30.79
CA LEU A 13 -17.35 4.02 -31.26
C LEU A 13 -16.77 2.83 -32.04
N ASP A 14 -16.25 3.10 -33.24
CA ASP A 14 -15.49 2.11 -34.02
C ASP A 14 -14.05 2.01 -33.50
N LEU A 15 -13.76 0.93 -32.77
CA LEU A 15 -12.44 0.67 -32.18
C LEU A 15 -11.32 0.57 -33.22
N SER A 16 -11.60 0.24 -34.48
CA SER A 16 -10.58 0.16 -35.54
C SER A 16 -10.02 1.54 -35.94
N THR A 17 -10.76 2.61 -35.61
CA THR A 17 -10.39 4.00 -35.93
C THR A 17 -9.67 4.69 -34.78
N VAL A 18 -9.56 4.05 -33.62
CA VAL A 18 -8.96 4.62 -32.42
C VAL A 18 -7.44 4.58 -32.54
N ASN A 19 -6.83 5.77 -32.60
CA ASN A 19 -5.38 5.90 -32.62
C ASN A 19 -4.83 6.09 -31.20
N TYR A 20 -3.66 5.51 -30.93
CA TYR A 20 -2.94 5.75 -29.68
C TYR A 20 -2.37 7.17 -29.65
N GLU A 21 -2.61 7.86 -28.55
CA GLU A 21 -2.24 9.25 -28.33
C GLU A 21 -1.27 9.35 -27.18
N HIS A 22 -0.04 9.80 -27.46
CA HIS A 22 0.96 9.95 -26.40
C HIS A 22 0.71 11.26 -25.63
N GLU A 23 0.18 11.15 -24.41
CA GLU A 23 0.04 12.29 -23.53
C GLU A 23 1.40 12.71 -22.94
N VAL A 24 1.74 13.98 -23.10
CA VAL A 24 2.95 14.56 -22.50
C VAL A 24 2.52 15.57 -21.44
N ILE A 25 2.69 15.19 -20.18
CA ILE A 25 2.53 16.11 -19.06
C ILE A 25 3.80 16.97 -18.96
N LYS A 26 3.62 18.27 -19.00
CA LYS A 26 4.65 19.29 -18.86
C LYS A 26 4.47 20.01 -17.52
N ALA A 27 5.45 19.87 -16.65
CA ALA A 27 5.52 20.58 -15.38
C ALA A 27 6.96 21.01 -15.10
N PRO A 28 7.19 22.09 -14.35
CA PRO A 28 8.53 22.46 -13.93
C PRO A 28 9.06 21.44 -12.90
N HIS A 29 10.33 21.06 -13.02
CA HIS A 29 11.03 20.31 -11.98
C HIS A 29 11.74 21.30 -11.06
N LEU A 30 11.25 21.44 -9.83
CA LEU A 30 11.77 22.39 -8.84
C LEU A 30 12.12 21.67 -7.54
N THR A 31 13.23 22.06 -6.92
CA THR A 31 13.68 21.52 -5.63
C THR A 31 14.14 22.65 -4.71
N GLY A 32 14.30 22.36 -3.42
CA GLY A 32 14.86 23.29 -2.43
C GLY A 32 14.14 24.64 -2.36
N LEU A 33 14.90 25.73 -2.39
CA LEU A 33 14.37 27.10 -2.26
C LEU A 33 13.40 27.47 -3.39
N MET A 34 13.66 27.01 -4.61
CA MET A 34 12.82 27.32 -5.78
C MET A 34 11.45 26.66 -5.65
N LEU A 35 11.39 25.43 -5.14
CA LEU A 35 10.12 24.78 -4.82
C LEU A 35 9.36 25.54 -3.73
N LYS A 36 10.02 25.96 -2.65
CA LYS A 36 9.39 26.74 -1.58
C LYS A 36 8.79 28.06 -2.08
N LEU A 37 9.53 28.78 -2.94
CA LEU A 37 9.02 30.01 -3.55
C LEU A 37 7.83 29.73 -4.46
N PHE A 38 7.90 28.68 -5.27
CA PHE A 38 6.82 28.29 -6.17
C PHE A 38 5.54 27.94 -5.42
N VAL A 39 5.62 27.16 -4.34
CA VAL A 39 4.45 26.83 -3.50
C VAL A 39 3.81 28.09 -2.94
N ARG A 40 4.59 29.03 -2.38
CA ARG A 40 4.06 30.32 -1.89
C ARG A 40 3.36 31.14 -2.99
N MET A 41 3.85 31.08 -4.23
CA MET A 41 3.19 31.75 -5.37
C MET A 41 1.88 31.05 -5.76
N VAL A 42 1.83 29.72 -5.70
CA VAL A 42 0.62 28.92 -5.97
C VAL A 42 -0.45 29.13 -4.89
N GLU A 43 -0.06 29.38 -3.65
CA GLU A 43 -0.97 29.66 -2.54
C GLU A 43 -1.40 31.14 -2.48
N ALA A 44 -0.71 32.03 -3.19
CA ALA A 44 -1.01 33.46 -3.19
C ALA A 44 -2.38 33.74 -3.85
N PRO A 45 -3.22 34.62 -3.26
CA PRO A 45 -4.49 35.02 -3.86
C PRO A 45 -4.28 35.57 -5.27
N VAL A 46 -5.20 35.26 -6.19
CA VAL A 46 -5.17 35.63 -7.62
C VAL A 46 -4.02 35.00 -8.41
N LEU A 47 -2.75 35.22 -8.03
CA LEU A 47 -1.59 34.68 -8.73
C LEU A 47 -1.61 33.15 -8.79
N GLY A 48 -1.95 32.49 -7.68
CA GLY A 48 -2.09 31.04 -7.63
C GLY A 48 -3.13 30.51 -8.60
N SER A 49 -4.28 31.17 -8.70
CA SER A 49 -5.33 30.81 -9.66
C SER A 49 -4.86 30.96 -11.11
N LEU A 50 -4.06 31.98 -11.41
CA LEU A 50 -3.50 32.18 -12.76
C LEU A 50 -2.48 31.09 -13.10
N ILE A 51 -1.57 30.75 -12.17
CA ILE A 51 -0.59 29.67 -12.34
C ILE A 51 -1.31 28.34 -12.58
N MET A 52 -2.30 28.01 -11.75
CA MET A 52 -3.05 26.75 -11.89
C MET A 52 -3.87 26.71 -13.18
N SER A 53 -4.47 27.83 -13.60
CA SER A 53 -5.17 27.93 -14.88
C SER A 53 -4.23 27.68 -16.06
N PHE A 54 -3.04 28.28 -16.03
CA PHE A 54 -2.01 28.08 -17.04
C PHE A 54 -1.52 26.64 -17.10
N LEU A 55 -1.17 26.02 -15.96
CA LEU A 55 -0.72 24.62 -15.91
C LEU A 55 -1.80 23.65 -16.39
N LYS A 56 -3.06 23.89 -16.01
CA LYS A 56 -4.20 23.12 -16.52
C LYS A 56 -4.36 23.31 -18.02
N LYS A 57 -4.22 24.52 -18.57
CA LYS A 57 -4.32 24.77 -20.02
C LYS A 57 -3.17 24.09 -20.79
N GLN A 58 -1.95 24.19 -20.29
CA GLN A 58 -0.75 23.59 -20.88
C GLN A 58 -0.80 22.05 -20.89
N ASN A 59 -1.24 21.44 -19.80
CA ASN A 59 -1.36 19.98 -19.64
C ASN A 59 -2.67 19.42 -20.13
N LYS A 60 -3.30 20.21 -20.97
CA LYS A 60 -4.51 19.85 -21.61
C LYS A 60 -5.68 19.45 -20.66
N MET A 61 -5.92 20.13 -19.51
CA MET A 61 -7.07 19.94 -18.57
C MET A 61 -8.28 20.96 -18.53
N VAL A 62 -8.17 22.26 -18.90
CA VAL A 62 -9.26 23.22 -19.40
C VAL A 62 -9.61 23.62 -20.93
N GLU A 63 -8.74 23.71 -21.97
CA GLU A 63 -8.94 24.15 -23.39
C GLU A 63 -9.00 23.08 -24.55
N VAL A 64 -8.98 23.46 -25.84
CA VAL A 64 -9.43 22.68 -27.01
C VAL A 64 -8.30 22.49 -28.05
N HIS A 65 -8.07 21.27 -28.55
CA HIS A 65 -7.32 21.06 -29.80
C HIS A 65 -7.90 19.93 -30.67
N PHE A 66 -7.85 20.12 -31.99
CA PHE A 66 -8.61 19.41 -33.03
C PHE A 66 -8.37 17.91 -33.16
N SER A 67 -7.38 17.35 -32.46
CA SER A 67 -6.88 15.99 -32.76
C SER A 67 -6.98 14.99 -31.61
N CYS A 68 -7.14 15.43 -30.34
CA CYS A 68 -6.98 14.57 -29.16
C CYS A 68 -7.72 15.12 -27.92
N PRO A 69 -8.44 14.30 -27.11
CA PRO A 69 -9.17 14.77 -25.94
C PRO A 69 -8.39 14.57 -24.63
N PRO A 70 -8.01 15.65 -23.93
CA PRO A 70 -7.98 15.55 -22.46
C PRO A 70 -8.81 16.63 -21.72
N PHE A 71 -9.92 17.10 -22.31
CA PHE A 71 -10.75 18.15 -21.70
C PHE A 71 -12.24 17.87 -21.73
N MET A 72 -12.64 16.92 -20.89
CA MET A 72 -14.01 16.50 -20.67
C MET A 72 -14.86 17.52 -19.87
N LEU A 73 -14.27 18.46 -19.13
CA LEU A 73 -14.96 19.10 -18.00
C LEU A 73 -15.78 20.38 -18.31
N GLN A 74 -15.51 21.13 -19.39
CA GLN A 74 -16.20 22.42 -19.62
C GLN A 74 -16.72 22.63 -21.05
N ASN A 75 -15.97 22.22 -22.07
CA ASN A 75 -16.26 22.52 -23.48
C ASN A 75 -16.67 21.31 -24.32
N THR A 76 -16.91 20.19 -23.66
CA THR A 76 -17.25 18.89 -24.25
C THR A 76 -18.57 18.41 -23.67
N VAL A 77 -19.50 17.97 -24.54
CA VAL A 77 -20.71 17.26 -24.11
C VAL A 77 -20.40 15.77 -24.12
N ILE A 78 -20.43 15.18 -22.93
CA ILE A 78 -20.27 13.74 -22.70
C ILE A 78 -21.68 13.15 -22.61
N PRO A 79 -22.07 12.24 -23.50
CA PRO A 79 -23.41 11.68 -23.51
C PRO A 79 -23.67 10.66 -22.38
N GLU A 80 -22.61 10.10 -21.79
CA GLU A 80 -22.71 9.15 -20.68
C GLU A 80 -23.14 9.80 -19.36
N ALA A 81 -23.92 9.05 -18.57
CA ALA A 81 -24.17 9.39 -17.18
C ALA A 81 -22.91 9.17 -16.33
N PRO A 82 -22.72 9.94 -15.23
CA PRO A 82 -21.57 9.78 -14.37
C PRO A 82 -21.62 8.45 -13.61
N MET A 83 -20.51 7.72 -13.62
CA MET A 83 -20.26 6.56 -12.78
C MET A 83 -19.33 6.97 -11.62
N PHE A 84 -19.88 7.05 -10.39
CA PHE A 84 -19.13 7.56 -9.22
C PHE A 84 -18.27 6.50 -8.52
N LYS A 85 -18.63 5.23 -8.70
CA LYS A 85 -17.91 4.05 -8.20
C LYS A 85 -17.89 3.02 -9.32
N PRO A 86 -16.88 2.12 -9.37
CA PRO A 86 -16.93 1.02 -10.32
C PRO A 86 -18.20 0.19 -10.14
N GLU A 87 -18.98 0.03 -11.20
CA GLU A 87 -20.17 -0.82 -11.25
C GLU A 87 -19.88 -2.01 -12.17
N PHE A 88 -19.85 -3.21 -11.59
CA PHE A 88 -19.50 -4.42 -12.30
C PHE A 88 -20.77 -5.23 -12.59
N PRO A 89 -21.07 -5.58 -13.86
CA PRO A 89 -22.14 -6.52 -14.17
C PRO A 89 -21.79 -7.93 -13.65
N PRO A 90 -22.75 -8.86 -13.55
CA PRO A 90 -22.47 -10.26 -13.23
C PRO A 90 -21.36 -10.82 -14.14
N GLN A 91 -20.38 -11.48 -13.53
CA GLN A 91 -19.26 -12.10 -14.23
C GLN A 91 -19.48 -13.61 -14.31
N ASP A 92 -18.97 -14.22 -15.38
CA ASP A 92 -18.92 -15.67 -15.48
C ASP A 92 -17.99 -16.26 -14.40
N ALA A 93 -18.30 -17.46 -13.94
CA ALA A 93 -17.48 -18.13 -12.94
C ALA A 93 -16.09 -18.46 -13.50
N GLU A 94 -15.05 -18.07 -12.76
CA GLU A 94 -13.66 -18.37 -13.12
C GLU A 94 -13.42 -19.89 -13.07
N PRO A 95 -12.79 -20.50 -14.11
CA PRO A 95 -12.50 -21.92 -14.11
C PRO A 95 -11.33 -22.27 -13.17
N SER A 96 -11.35 -23.49 -12.62
CA SER A 96 -10.24 -24.06 -11.83
C SER A 96 -9.88 -23.27 -10.57
N VAL A 97 -10.87 -22.65 -9.93
CA VAL A 97 -10.71 -21.94 -8.65
C VAL A 97 -11.35 -22.69 -7.50
N VAL A 98 -10.89 -22.42 -6.28
CA VAL A 98 -11.53 -22.86 -5.05
C VAL A 98 -12.36 -21.71 -4.50
N ILE A 99 -13.69 -21.86 -4.50
CA ILE A 99 -14.60 -20.84 -3.98
C ILE A 99 -14.52 -20.84 -2.45
N VAL A 100 -14.37 -19.65 -1.87
CA VAL A 100 -14.31 -19.44 -0.44
C VAL A 100 -15.42 -18.49 -0.04
N ASP A 101 -16.19 -18.86 0.97
CA ASP A 101 -17.22 -18.01 1.57
C ASP A 101 -16.61 -16.71 2.14
N GLU A 102 -17.29 -15.58 1.90
CA GLU A 102 -16.85 -14.24 2.31
C GLU A 102 -16.94 -14.03 3.82
N GLU A 103 -17.90 -14.66 4.48
CA GLU A 103 -18.12 -14.52 5.93
C GLU A 103 -17.17 -15.40 6.75
N ARG A 104 -16.38 -16.24 6.08
CA ARG A 104 -15.48 -17.18 6.72
C ARG A 104 -14.36 -16.46 7.47
N LYS A 105 -14.00 -17.01 8.64
CA LYS A 105 -12.96 -16.44 9.48
C LYS A 105 -11.59 -16.41 8.78
N PRO A 106 -10.75 -15.41 9.05
CA PRO A 106 -9.43 -15.28 8.41
C PRO A 106 -8.56 -16.53 8.53
N GLU A 107 -8.56 -17.19 9.69
CA GLU A 107 -7.72 -18.35 9.98
C GLU A 107 -8.09 -19.54 9.08
N ASP A 108 -9.39 -19.78 8.91
CA ASP A 108 -9.90 -20.85 8.03
C ASP A 108 -9.61 -20.56 6.55
N ARG A 109 -9.70 -19.29 6.14
CA ARG A 109 -9.38 -18.86 4.77
C ARG A 109 -7.90 -19.08 4.46
N VAL A 110 -7.03 -18.79 5.44
CA VAL A 110 -5.59 -19.08 5.36
C VAL A 110 -5.32 -20.57 5.27
N GLU A 111 -6.01 -21.40 6.05
CA GLU A 111 -5.88 -22.86 5.97
C GLU A 111 -6.29 -23.40 4.59
N LEU A 112 -7.37 -22.87 4.02
CA LEU A 112 -7.81 -23.24 2.68
C LEU A 112 -6.80 -22.78 1.61
N ALA A 113 -6.24 -21.58 1.75
CA ALA A 113 -5.21 -21.08 0.85
C ALA A 113 -3.96 -21.99 0.85
N LEU A 114 -3.58 -22.59 1.98
CA LEU A 114 -2.47 -23.55 2.03
C LEU A 114 -2.70 -24.80 1.18
N LYS A 115 -3.95 -25.25 1.05
CA LYS A 115 -4.33 -26.41 0.22
C LYS A 115 -4.19 -26.10 -1.27
N CYS A 116 -4.23 -24.82 -1.64
CA CYS A 116 -4.03 -24.34 -3.01
C CYS A 116 -2.55 -24.13 -3.36
N LEU A 117 -1.62 -24.20 -2.39
CA LEU A 117 -0.20 -24.02 -2.63
C LEU A 117 0.47 -25.35 -3.02
N PRO A 118 1.54 -25.31 -3.84
CA PRO A 118 2.34 -26.49 -4.13
C PRO A 118 2.97 -27.05 -2.85
N HIS A 119 3.32 -28.33 -2.85
CA HIS A 119 3.97 -29.00 -1.71
C HIS A 119 5.16 -28.18 -1.16
N TYR A 120 5.29 -28.14 0.16
CA TYR A 120 6.43 -27.51 0.82
C TYR A 120 7.52 -28.56 1.03
N ASP A 121 8.70 -28.35 0.45
CA ASP A 121 9.86 -29.21 0.63
C ASP A 121 10.87 -28.55 1.60
N PRO A 122 11.00 -29.03 2.85
CA PRO A 122 11.99 -28.53 3.79
C PRO A 122 13.44 -28.76 3.33
N ALA A 123 13.71 -29.79 2.52
CA ALA A 123 15.08 -30.09 2.06
C ALA A 123 15.64 -28.95 1.20
N SER A 124 14.79 -28.33 0.37
CA SER A 124 15.13 -27.13 -0.41
C SER A 124 15.57 -25.91 0.42
N CYS A 125 15.29 -25.91 1.73
CA CYS A 125 15.54 -24.79 2.63
C CYS A 125 16.61 -25.10 3.69
N TRP A 126 16.74 -26.36 4.10
CA TRP A 126 17.46 -26.77 5.30
C TRP A 126 18.52 -27.86 5.07
N SER A 127 18.62 -28.44 3.86
CA SER A 127 19.65 -29.44 3.52
C SER A 127 20.88 -28.77 2.89
N GLY A 128 22.05 -28.99 3.50
CA GLY A 128 23.29 -28.24 3.26
C GLY A 128 24.15 -28.66 2.05
N ASP A 129 23.61 -29.40 1.08
CA ASP A 129 24.45 -30.06 0.05
C ASP A 129 24.76 -29.21 -1.19
N SER A 130 24.23 -27.99 -1.30
CA SER A 130 24.64 -27.03 -2.32
C SER A 130 24.44 -25.60 -1.83
N LEU A 131 25.33 -24.67 -2.22
CA LEU A 131 25.16 -23.25 -1.93
C LEU A 131 23.87 -22.79 -2.63
N PRO A 132 22.77 -22.50 -1.92
CA PRO A 132 21.52 -22.17 -2.59
C PRO A 132 21.71 -20.85 -3.34
N SER A 133 21.17 -20.76 -4.56
CA SER A 133 20.98 -19.46 -5.21
C SER A 133 20.20 -18.55 -4.25
N PHE A 134 20.59 -17.27 -4.17
CA PHE A 134 19.95 -16.33 -3.27
C PHE A 134 18.43 -16.30 -3.49
N ARG A 135 17.68 -16.41 -2.39
CA ARG A 135 16.23 -16.20 -2.37
C ARG A 135 15.82 -15.59 -1.05
N TYR A 136 14.69 -14.87 -1.06
CA TYR A 136 14.04 -14.46 0.16
C TYR A 136 13.39 -15.65 0.88
N TRP A 137 13.30 -15.52 2.21
CA TRP A 137 12.51 -16.41 3.05
C TRP A 137 11.03 -16.29 2.72
N LYS A 138 10.32 -17.43 2.73
CA LYS A 138 8.88 -17.50 2.55
C LYS A 138 8.20 -17.58 3.92
N ILE A 139 6.91 -17.24 3.96
CA ILE A 139 6.06 -17.45 5.15
C ILE A 139 6.17 -18.89 5.67
N ARG A 140 6.12 -19.88 4.77
CA ARG A 140 6.23 -21.30 5.15
C ARG A 140 7.59 -21.69 5.72
N ASP A 141 8.67 -20.95 5.41
CA ASP A 141 10.00 -21.19 5.99
C ASP A 141 10.02 -20.81 7.47
N TYR A 142 9.50 -19.64 7.81
CA TYR A 142 9.31 -19.22 9.20
C TYR A 142 8.36 -20.17 9.94
N ALA A 143 7.21 -20.46 9.34
CA ALA A 143 6.20 -21.32 9.94
C ALA A 143 6.72 -22.75 10.20
N TYR A 144 7.56 -23.29 9.32
CA TYR A 144 8.25 -24.56 9.53
C TYR A 144 9.29 -24.46 10.65
N ALA A 145 10.14 -23.43 10.61
CA ALA A 145 11.20 -23.27 11.60
C ALA A 145 10.65 -23.12 13.03
N TYR A 146 9.51 -22.44 13.20
CA TYR A 146 8.82 -22.33 14.48
C TYR A 146 8.23 -23.66 14.95
N ARG A 147 7.52 -24.39 14.06
CA ARG A 147 6.92 -25.70 14.40
C ARG A 147 7.96 -26.78 14.70
N SER A 148 9.09 -26.74 13.98
CA SER A 148 10.22 -27.66 14.17
C SER A 148 11.17 -27.23 15.29
N LYS A 149 10.84 -26.17 16.04
CA LYS A 149 11.61 -25.64 17.18
C LYS A 149 13.07 -25.27 16.82
N LEU A 150 13.33 -24.92 15.56
CA LEU A 150 14.64 -24.46 15.10
C LEU A 150 14.93 -23.03 15.59
N VAL A 151 13.89 -22.20 15.60
CA VAL A 151 13.90 -20.82 16.14
C VAL A 151 12.50 -20.52 16.71
N THR A 152 12.38 -19.46 17.49
CA THR A 152 11.09 -18.97 17.98
C THR A 152 10.74 -17.59 17.40
N PRO A 153 9.46 -17.19 17.37
CA PRO A 153 9.07 -15.82 17.05
C PRO A 153 9.82 -14.79 17.90
N SER A 154 10.04 -15.03 19.19
CA SER A 154 10.81 -14.15 20.08
C SER A 154 12.26 -13.96 19.61
N MET A 155 12.96 -15.03 19.22
CA MET A 155 14.31 -14.92 18.68
C MET A 155 14.37 -14.08 17.40
N VAL A 156 13.36 -14.24 16.52
CA VAL A 156 13.27 -13.45 15.29
C VAL A 156 12.93 -11.98 15.58
N ALA A 157 12.06 -11.73 16.56
CA ALA A 157 11.71 -10.37 16.99
C ALA A 157 12.94 -9.61 17.49
N ASP A 158 13.73 -10.21 18.38
CA ASP A 158 14.94 -9.57 18.90
C ASP A 158 15.94 -9.28 17.78
N LYS A 159 16.04 -10.16 16.77
CA LYS A 159 16.91 -9.90 15.62
C LYS A 159 16.40 -8.77 14.74
N ILE A 160 15.10 -8.69 14.49
CA ILE A 160 14.47 -7.58 13.73
C ILE A 160 14.66 -6.27 14.48
N ILE A 161 14.42 -6.25 15.78
CA ILE A 161 14.59 -5.07 16.64
C ILE A 161 16.04 -4.59 16.61
N SER A 162 17.01 -5.49 16.83
CA SER A 162 18.44 -5.15 16.73
C SER A 162 18.77 -4.53 15.38
N VAL A 163 18.31 -5.08 14.26
CA VAL A 163 18.57 -4.49 12.93
C VAL A 163 17.93 -3.09 12.80
N ILE A 164 16.70 -2.89 13.28
CA ILE A 164 16.02 -1.58 13.21
C ILE A 164 16.73 -0.53 14.08
N GLU A 165 17.24 -0.93 15.23
CA GLU A 165 17.96 -0.07 16.16
C GLU A 165 19.38 0.24 15.65
N ASP A 166 20.15 -0.79 15.31
CA ASP A 166 21.55 -0.69 14.85
C ASP A 166 21.67 0.10 13.54
N CYS A 167 20.73 -0.08 12.61
CA CYS A 167 20.68 0.65 11.35
C CYS A 167 19.88 1.95 11.41
N ASN A 168 19.31 2.30 12.58
CA ASN A 168 18.43 3.47 12.77
C ASN A 168 17.25 3.55 11.78
N TYR A 169 16.70 2.42 11.34
CA TYR A 169 15.57 2.37 10.39
C TYR A 169 14.23 2.86 10.98
N HIS A 170 14.23 3.41 12.18
CA HIS A 170 13.09 4.05 12.83
C HIS A 170 13.28 5.57 13.00
N LYS A 171 14.37 6.13 12.45
CA LYS A 171 14.76 7.55 12.59
C LYS A 171 15.23 8.13 11.24
N PRO A 172 15.18 9.47 11.07
CA PRO A 172 15.79 10.13 9.92
C PRO A 172 17.29 9.82 9.79
N PRO A 173 17.87 9.85 8.57
CA PRO A 173 17.28 10.38 7.34
C PRO A 173 16.67 9.32 6.40
N THR A 174 16.71 8.03 6.75
CA THR A 174 16.20 6.95 5.89
C THR A 174 15.40 5.91 6.67
N PRO A 175 14.30 6.31 7.34
CA PRO A 175 13.51 5.38 8.12
C PRO A 175 12.70 4.44 7.23
N LEU A 176 12.65 3.16 7.61
CA LEU A 176 11.64 2.22 7.13
C LEU A 176 10.34 2.38 7.91
N LEU A 177 10.43 2.70 9.21
CA LEU A 177 9.30 2.87 10.13
C LEU A 177 9.29 4.28 10.71
N ILE A 178 8.12 4.90 10.79
CA ILE A 178 7.90 6.22 11.42
C ILE A 178 7.16 6.13 12.75
N SER A 179 6.69 4.94 13.12
CA SER A 179 6.29 4.59 14.48
C SER A 179 6.73 3.15 14.76
N PHE A 180 7.46 2.96 15.85
CA PHE A 180 8.12 1.71 16.22
C PHE A 180 8.15 1.61 17.74
N ASP A 181 7.73 0.46 18.27
CA ASP A 181 7.77 0.14 19.70
C ASP A 181 8.32 -1.27 19.88
N ALA A 182 9.59 -1.35 20.27
CA ALA A 182 10.28 -2.62 20.45
C ALA A 182 9.62 -3.49 21.54
N GLU A 183 9.04 -2.88 22.57
CA GLU A 183 8.44 -3.63 23.67
C GLU A 183 7.10 -4.24 23.26
N ASP A 184 6.29 -3.52 22.47
CA ASP A 184 5.07 -4.08 21.91
C ASP A 184 5.37 -5.26 20.96
N ILE A 185 6.41 -5.15 20.13
CA ILE A 185 6.86 -6.26 19.27
C ILE A 185 7.30 -7.46 20.11
N ARG A 186 8.11 -7.25 21.16
CA ARG A 186 8.54 -8.35 22.06
C ARG A 186 7.35 -9.01 22.75
N LYS A 187 6.38 -8.22 23.21
CA LYS A 187 5.15 -8.72 23.83
C LYS A 187 4.33 -9.59 22.86
N GLN A 188 4.11 -9.11 21.64
CA GLN A 188 3.42 -9.87 20.59
C GLN A 188 4.16 -11.17 20.27
N ALA A 189 5.49 -11.10 20.11
CA ALA A 189 6.34 -12.24 19.81
C ALA A 189 6.36 -13.27 20.94
N ALA A 190 6.43 -12.84 22.20
CA ALA A 190 6.35 -13.72 23.36
C ALA A 190 5.02 -14.49 23.42
N ALA A 191 3.90 -13.82 23.10
CA ALA A 191 2.60 -14.47 23.03
C ALA A 191 2.54 -15.51 21.89
N SER A 192 3.14 -15.23 20.74
CA SER A 192 3.26 -16.19 19.63
C SER A 192 4.16 -17.38 19.99
N THR A 193 5.33 -17.12 20.58
CA THR A 193 6.26 -18.15 21.04
C THR A 193 5.58 -19.13 22.00
N ARG A 194 4.83 -18.64 22.99
CA ARG A 194 4.07 -19.50 23.92
C ARG A 194 3.10 -20.42 23.19
N ARG A 195 2.40 -19.91 22.17
CA ARG A 195 1.48 -20.75 21.37
C ARG A 195 2.22 -21.86 20.61
N PHE A 196 3.42 -21.60 20.10
CA PHE A 196 4.24 -22.65 19.49
C PHE A 196 4.76 -23.66 20.52
N GLU A 197 5.11 -23.23 21.72
CA GLU A 197 5.53 -24.11 22.83
C GLU A 197 4.40 -25.02 23.31
N GLU A 198 3.18 -24.49 23.38
CA GLU A 198 1.94 -25.20 23.74
C GLU A 198 1.38 -26.06 22.59
N GLY A 199 1.91 -25.91 21.37
CA GLY A 199 1.45 -26.65 20.18
C GLY A 199 0.11 -26.18 19.61
N ASN A 200 -0.32 -24.95 19.90
CA ASN A 200 -1.60 -24.35 19.50
C ASN A 200 -1.46 -23.04 18.67
N PRO A 201 -0.61 -22.99 17.61
CA PRO A 201 -0.49 -21.78 16.77
C PRO A 201 -1.80 -21.46 16.05
N LEU A 202 -2.11 -20.17 15.90
CA LEU A 202 -3.39 -19.68 15.36
C LEU A 202 -3.58 -19.99 13.86
N SER A 203 -2.50 -19.91 13.07
CA SER A 203 -2.52 -20.19 11.64
C SER A 203 -1.09 -20.40 11.09
N ILE A 204 -0.92 -20.49 9.77
CA ILE A 204 0.43 -20.43 9.15
C ILE A 204 1.07 -19.04 9.30
N LEU A 205 0.29 -18.00 9.59
CA LEU A 205 0.75 -16.62 9.77
C LEU A 205 1.13 -16.31 11.22
N ASP A 206 0.91 -17.22 12.15
CA ASP A 206 1.27 -17.01 13.55
C ASP A 206 2.79 -16.83 13.69
N GLY A 207 3.20 -15.69 14.23
CA GLY A 207 4.61 -15.33 14.38
C GLY A 207 5.24 -14.68 13.13
N ILE A 208 4.48 -14.45 12.06
CA ILE A 208 4.97 -13.71 10.89
C ILE A 208 4.96 -12.21 11.17
N PHE A 209 6.02 -11.52 10.76
CA PHE A 209 6.22 -10.08 11.00
C PHE A 209 5.73 -9.24 9.83
N MET A 210 4.96 -8.18 10.10
CA MET A 210 4.45 -7.26 9.08
C MET A 210 4.46 -5.81 9.56
N ALA A 211 4.95 -4.90 8.72
CA ALA A 211 4.79 -3.47 8.91
C ALA A 211 3.49 -3.00 8.24
N ILE A 212 2.80 -2.04 8.87
CA ILE A 212 1.53 -1.49 8.37
C ILE A 212 1.78 -0.08 7.83
N LYS A 213 1.30 0.22 6.62
CA LYS A 213 1.42 1.57 6.05
C LYS A 213 0.72 2.61 6.95
N ASP A 214 1.31 3.81 7.10
CA ASP A 214 0.87 4.76 8.13
C ASP A 214 -0.51 5.42 7.91
N ASP A 215 -1.10 5.25 6.73
CA ASP A 215 -2.48 5.61 6.41
C ASP A 215 -3.51 4.52 6.80
N ILE A 216 -3.07 3.43 7.45
CA ILE A 216 -3.92 2.35 7.97
C ILE A 216 -3.81 2.28 9.50
N ASP A 217 -4.95 2.19 10.18
CA ASP A 217 -5.02 2.10 11.64
C ASP A 217 -4.49 0.76 12.16
N CYS A 218 -3.54 0.85 13.09
CA CYS A 218 -2.88 -0.27 13.75
C CYS A 218 -2.61 0.12 15.21
N TYR A 219 -3.52 -0.25 16.11
CA TYR A 219 -3.41 0.10 17.53
C TYR A 219 -2.24 -0.66 18.18
N PRO A 220 -1.44 -0.04 19.09
CA PRO A 220 -1.61 1.28 19.70
C PRO A 220 -0.93 2.45 18.95
N HIS A 221 -0.35 2.21 17.78
CA HIS A 221 0.32 3.26 17.03
C HIS A 221 -0.67 4.28 16.48
N PRO A 222 -0.33 5.59 16.48
CA PRO A 222 -1.11 6.58 15.75
C PRO A 222 -1.05 6.32 14.24
N SER A 223 -2.01 6.86 13.49
CA SER A 223 -1.98 6.93 12.03
C SER A 223 -1.79 8.37 11.63
N LYS A 224 -0.59 8.72 11.14
CA LYS A 224 -0.26 10.10 10.78
C LYS A 224 -0.42 10.38 9.29
N GLY A 225 -0.61 9.35 8.45
CA GLY A 225 -0.51 9.49 6.99
C GLY A 225 0.84 10.07 6.55
N ALA A 226 1.89 9.80 7.34
CA ALA A 226 3.21 10.41 7.26
C ALA A 226 3.25 11.96 7.24
N THR A 227 2.22 12.59 7.81
CA THR A 227 2.25 13.98 8.26
C THR A 227 2.83 14.05 9.68
N THR A 228 3.12 15.25 10.18
CA THR A 228 3.56 15.45 11.57
C THR A 228 2.42 15.71 12.56
N TRP A 229 1.20 15.97 12.10
CA TRP A 229 0.12 16.55 12.92
C TRP A 229 -1.19 15.76 12.94
N MET A 230 -1.45 14.85 11.98
CA MET A 230 -2.77 14.19 11.86
C MET A 230 -3.25 13.49 13.15
N HIS A 231 -2.33 12.92 13.92
CA HIS A 231 -2.63 12.30 15.21
C HIS A 231 -3.19 13.24 16.28
N GLU A 232 -3.00 14.56 16.16
CA GLU A 232 -3.54 15.56 17.08
C GLU A 232 -5.03 15.80 16.86
N VAL A 233 -5.53 15.53 15.64
CA VAL A 233 -6.94 15.73 15.27
C VAL A 233 -7.71 14.42 15.07
N ARG A 234 -7.01 13.28 15.02
CA ARG A 234 -7.60 11.95 14.83
C ARG A 234 -6.86 10.90 15.65
N SER A 235 -7.50 10.42 16.72
CA SER A 235 -7.03 9.29 17.53
C SER A 235 -7.29 7.95 16.82
N VAL A 236 -6.45 6.96 17.15
CA VAL A 236 -6.65 5.56 16.76
C VAL A 236 -7.05 4.78 18.00
N GLU A 237 -8.26 4.23 18.02
CA GLU A 237 -8.83 3.52 19.18
C GLU A 237 -8.94 2.01 18.95
N LYS A 238 -8.86 1.58 17.69
CA LYS A 238 -8.96 0.18 17.27
C LYS A 238 -8.22 -0.03 15.97
N ASP A 239 -7.91 -1.29 15.68
CA ASP A 239 -7.34 -1.69 14.40
C ASP A 239 -8.30 -1.42 13.24
N ALA A 240 -7.73 -1.12 12.06
CA ALA A 240 -8.45 -1.26 10.81
C ALA A 240 -8.86 -2.73 10.59
N VAL A 241 -9.92 -2.97 9.82
CA VAL A 241 -10.45 -4.34 9.57
C VAL A 241 -9.37 -5.28 9.03
N CYS A 242 -8.52 -4.81 8.12
CA CYS A 242 -7.42 -5.61 7.58
C CYS A 242 -6.38 -5.98 8.67
N VAL A 243 -6.02 -5.03 9.54
CA VAL A 243 -5.07 -5.26 10.63
C VAL A 243 -5.66 -6.19 11.68
N SER A 244 -6.94 -6.03 12.04
CA SER A 244 -7.63 -6.94 12.95
C SER A 244 -7.65 -8.38 12.45
N ARG A 245 -7.89 -8.59 11.14
CA ARG A 245 -7.83 -9.92 10.50
C ARG A 245 -6.42 -10.52 10.48
N LEU A 246 -5.38 -9.71 10.31
CA LEU A 246 -3.98 -10.17 10.42
C LEU A 246 -3.65 -10.57 11.86
N ARG A 247 -4.06 -9.75 12.83
CA ARG A 247 -3.84 -9.99 14.25
C ARG A 247 -4.55 -11.27 14.71
N SER A 248 -5.77 -11.54 14.22
CA SER A 248 -6.49 -12.78 14.54
C SER A 248 -5.79 -14.04 14.01
N CYS A 249 -5.02 -13.91 12.91
CA CYS A 249 -4.17 -14.97 12.39
C CYS A 249 -2.83 -15.14 13.14
N GLY A 250 -2.51 -14.28 14.11
CA GLY A 250 -1.28 -14.32 14.90
C GLY A 250 -0.09 -13.55 14.31
N VAL A 251 -0.32 -12.67 13.32
CA VAL A 251 0.72 -11.81 12.76
C VAL A 251 1.24 -10.83 13.81
N ILE A 252 2.56 -10.67 13.88
CA ILE A 252 3.26 -9.69 14.72
C ILE A 252 3.41 -8.39 13.93
N LEU A 253 2.81 -7.32 14.44
CA LEU A 253 2.80 -6.01 13.80
C LEU A 253 4.04 -5.23 14.25
N VAL A 254 4.95 -4.95 13.31
CA VAL A 254 6.27 -4.36 13.58
C VAL A 254 6.20 -2.85 13.83
N GLY A 255 5.15 -2.19 13.36
CA GLY A 255 4.97 -0.75 13.47
C GLY A 255 4.42 -0.12 12.20
N LYS A 256 4.55 1.20 12.09
CA LYS A 256 4.02 2.01 10.98
C LYS A 256 5.11 2.33 9.97
N ALA A 257 4.95 1.86 8.74
CA ALA A 257 5.90 2.08 7.65
C ALA A 257 5.87 3.53 7.15
N ASN A 258 7.03 4.04 6.74
CA ASN A 258 7.15 5.33 6.07
C ASN A 258 6.36 5.35 4.75
N MET A 259 5.92 6.52 4.32
CA MET A 259 5.22 6.72 3.05
C MET A 259 5.33 8.17 2.57
N HIS A 260 5.05 8.39 1.29
CA HIS A 260 4.83 9.74 0.78
C HIS A 260 3.64 10.38 1.53
N GLU A 261 3.82 11.62 2.00
CA GLU A 261 2.83 12.32 2.82
C GLU A 261 1.43 12.27 2.16
N LEU A 262 0.45 11.74 2.91
CA LEU A 262 -0.95 11.57 2.51
C LEU A 262 -1.17 10.76 1.20
N GLY A 263 -0.16 10.02 0.75
CA GLY A 263 -0.20 9.32 -0.54
C GLY A 263 -0.20 10.25 -1.76
N MET A 264 0.13 11.54 -1.57
CA MET A 264 0.13 12.56 -2.62
C MET A 264 1.43 12.56 -3.45
N GLY A 265 1.91 11.36 -3.78
CA GLY A 265 3.08 11.17 -4.62
C GLY A 265 3.43 9.70 -4.82
N THR A 266 4.22 9.43 -5.85
CA THR A 266 4.55 8.08 -6.33
C THR A 266 6.01 7.70 -6.19
N THR A 267 6.81 8.52 -5.49
CA THR A 267 8.27 8.34 -5.33
C THR A 267 8.70 7.89 -3.94
N GLY A 268 7.84 8.05 -2.92
CA GLY A 268 8.20 7.82 -1.52
C GLY A 268 8.94 8.96 -0.81
N ASN A 269 9.21 10.09 -1.47
CA ASN A 269 9.84 11.26 -0.83
C ASN A 269 8.99 11.77 0.35
N ASN A 270 9.59 11.88 1.54
CA ASN A 270 8.96 12.47 2.71
C ASN A 270 9.92 13.43 3.43
N PRO A 271 9.81 14.76 3.24
CA PRO A 271 10.72 15.71 3.87
C PRO A 271 10.57 15.83 5.39
N ASN A 272 9.51 15.27 5.98
CA ASN A 272 9.28 15.28 7.42
C ASN A 272 10.07 14.18 8.14
N TYR A 273 10.18 13.01 7.50
CA TYR A 273 10.76 11.80 8.12
C TYR A 273 12.08 11.35 7.47
N GLY A 274 12.35 11.75 6.24
CA GLY A 274 13.41 11.19 5.41
C GLY A 274 12.86 10.29 4.33
#